data_AF-A0A7V4ARH4-F1
#
_entry.id   AF-A0A7V4ARH4-F1
#
_cell.length_a   1.000
_cell.length_b   1.000
_cell.length_c   1.000
_cell.angle_alpha   90.00
_cell.angle_beta   90.00
_cell.angle_gamma   90.00
#
_symmetry.space_group_name_H-M   'P 1'
#
loop_
_entity.id
_entity.type
_entity.pdbx_description
1 polymer ?
#
loop_
_entity_poly.entity_id
_entity_poly.type
_entity_poly.pdbx_seq_one_letter_code
_entity_poly.pdbx_strand_id
1 'polypeptide(L)'
;MIGVEPPETLDDEIEAVARQGEEPLEEDLEGSRRRWKLTGLSLPVTVEWEEGDGSWISLAPLEPVNECLLFKLTQCSQRAEGRRVRALTTGSYLLTVPPGAEVKFPPDFSPSDQPLSLSGWRGYLLLDAARFASSSIQVKLANGAAQYLRGGCPYFYLKGFEGSDALLERYGPLFHSELPHLTTGSASNWQQIGTVVVGQEGPGRNKWRTHFTPDPEASSQPLPQQIDELGSGWFFVRLYDSNDDLFESHQFRYVRDLKGVSLDPADPLLPGPDGHKPVSILLQREGDLRVRLEDGAEHLLMESSDEGPRITVPPLLELKEVHLSVVCGNGWEVPVCLPIQRLWWRLEQGGGSPEWTDRPVTMTQSLLRSARDVRILLQIPEGARDLELKAGFDEASALAVTRAGGEAAIALADYAGHPVLGRLEEIRLSLWIRKDGTRVGEIPLLLSPLRLACRFCQERFESWEGLERHLRKDHLCEHNADMLGLFSRDVPYTELALHQGLPVQLYYRCKYRGDNSQECDKIIPVCREHNPTTEFSHHWQSEHVGDPQERMEVLSAEEVKERFMPELRIQRQCQICEQLFYTDKTEELERHFSCAVISDAVRRKFFHVL
;
A
#
# COMPACT_ATOMS: atom_id res chain seq x y z
N MET A 1 -2.77 36.31 -8.72
CA MET A 1 -3.14 37.60 -9.36
C MET A 1 -4.59 37.90 -8.97
N ILE A 2 -4.96 39.17 -8.84
CA ILE A 2 -6.36 39.59 -8.62
C ILE A 2 -6.75 40.47 -9.80
N GLY A 3 -7.91 40.20 -10.38
CA GLY A 3 -8.39 40.85 -11.59
C GLY A 3 -9.89 41.12 -11.54
N VAL A 4 -10.38 41.87 -12.53
CA VAL A 4 -11.81 42.05 -12.80
C VAL A 4 -12.19 41.26 -14.05
N GLU A 5 -13.38 40.66 -14.03
CA GLU A 5 -13.98 39.97 -15.18
C GLU A 5 -15.23 40.76 -15.62
N PRO A 6 -15.60 40.72 -16.91
CA PRO A 6 -16.88 41.28 -17.34
C PRO A 6 -18.05 40.43 -16.80
N PRO A 7 -19.30 40.97 -16.81
CA PRO A 7 -20.48 40.22 -16.38
C PRO A 7 -20.67 38.92 -17.15
N GLU A 8 -21.25 37.92 -16.50
CA GLU A 8 -21.46 36.60 -17.14
C GLU A 8 -22.41 36.63 -18.33
N THR A 9 -23.24 37.66 -18.40
CA THR A 9 -24.18 37.94 -19.48
C THR A 9 -23.53 38.55 -20.71
N LEU A 10 -22.29 39.06 -20.60
CA LEU A 10 -21.57 39.62 -21.74
C LEU A 10 -21.05 38.49 -22.63
N ASP A 11 -21.29 38.62 -23.93
CA ASP A 11 -20.74 37.73 -24.94
C ASP A 11 -19.21 37.91 -25.03
N ASP A 12 -18.48 36.81 -25.12
CA ASP A 12 -17.02 36.80 -25.23
C ASP A 12 -16.55 37.44 -26.56
N GLU A 13 -17.43 37.60 -27.56
CA GLU A 13 -17.15 38.28 -28.83
C GLU A 13 -17.13 39.81 -28.75
N ILE A 14 -17.84 40.38 -27.77
CA ILE A 14 -17.95 41.83 -27.65
C ILE A 14 -16.62 42.42 -27.16
N GLU A 15 -16.10 43.46 -27.83
CA GLU A 15 -14.92 44.18 -27.36
C GLU A 15 -15.23 44.90 -26.04
N ALA A 16 -14.37 44.66 -25.06
CA ALA A 16 -14.51 45.20 -23.71
C ALA A 16 -13.16 45.74 -23.25
N VAL A 17 -13.18 46.85 -22.52
CA VAL A 17 -12.01 47.53 -21.99
C VAL A 17 -12.25 47.81 -20.51
N ALA A 18 -11.28 47.47 -19.67
CA ALA A 18 -11.33 47.81 -18.25
C ALA A 18 -10.35 48.94 -17.92
N ARG A 19 -10.78 49.85 -17.05
CA ARG A 19 -9.97 50.95 -16.52
C ARG A 19 -10.02 50.98 -15.01
N GLN A 20 -8.94 51.45 -14.39
CA GLN A 20 -8.88 51.71 -12.95
C GLN A 20 -8.52 53.18 -12.73
N GLY A 21 -9.52 53.96 -12.31
CA GLY A 21 -9.46 55.42 -12.45
C GLY A 21 -9.46 55.81 -13.94
N GLU A 22 -8.44 56.54 -14.37
CA GLU A 22 -8.28 56.95 -15.78
C GLU A 22 -7.36 56.00 -16.58
N GLU A 23 -6.65 55.09 -15.90
CA GLU A 23 -5.64 54.24 -16.52
C GLU A 23 -6.25 52.94 -17.05
N PRO A 24 -5.90 52.51 -18.28
CA PRO A 24 -6.31 51.22 -18.81
C PRO A 24 -5.62 50.08 -18.03
N LEU A 25 -6.36 49.02 -17.77
CA LEU A 25 -5.82 47.82 -17.14
C LEU A 25 -5.24 46.87 -18.20
N GLU A 26 -4.19 46.15 -17.80
CA GLU A 26 -3.59 45.09 -18.61
C GLU A 26 -4.50 43.86 -18.62
N GLU A 27 -4.85 43.39 -19.83
CA GLU A 27 -5.59 42.14 -20.00
C GLU A 27 -4.69 40.93 -19.74
N ASP A 28 -5.16 40.00 -18.91
CA ASP A 28 -4.53 38.71 -18.65
C ASP A 28 -4.82 37.74 -19.80
N LEU A 29 -3.84 37.57 -20.68
CA LEU A 29 -3.94 36.68 -21.84
C LEU A 29 -3.70 35.20 -21.49
N GLU A 30 -3.32 34.86 -20.25
CA GLU A 30 -3.08 33.47 -19.85
C GLU A 30 -4.38 32.71 -19.51
N GLY A 31 -5.51 33.42 -19.35
CA GLY A 31 -6.81 32.87 -18.99
C GLY A 31 -7.70 32.44 -20.16
N SER A 32 -8.68 31.57 -19.87
CA SER A 32 -9.73 31.19 -20.84
C SER A 32 -10.86 32.20 -20.97
N ARG A 33 -10.85 33.25 -20.12
CA ARG A 33 -11.81 34.36 -20.09
C ARG A 33 -11.05 35.67 -20.11
N ARG A 34 -11.68 36.73 -20.63
CA ARG A 34 -11.12 38.09 -20.55
C ARG A 34 -11.12 38.55 -19.11
N ARG A 35 -9.93 38.90 -18.61
CA ARG A 35 -9.73 39.38 -17.25
C ARG A 35 -8.72 40.50 -17.30
N TRP A 36 -8.91 41.53 -16.49
CA TRP A 36 -7.96 42.62 -16.40
C TRP A 36 -7.32 42.65 -15.02
N LYS A 37 -5.99 42.67 -15.00
CA LYS A 37 -5.21 42.62 -13.76
C LYS A 37 -5.35 43.94 -13.02
N LEU A 38 -5.76 43.87 -11.75
CA LEU A 38 -5.86 45.06 -10.91
C LEU A 38 -4.47 45.50 -10.44
N THR A 39 -4.23 46.82 -10.48
CA THR A 39 -3.00 47.43 -9.95
C THR A 39 -3.14 47.81 -8.48
N GLY A 40 -4.37 48.04 -8.02
CA GLY A 40 -4.74 48.33 -6.64
C GLY A 40 -6.22 48.03 -6.38
N LEU A 41 -6.68 48.35 -5.16
CA LEU A 41 -8.10 48.29 -4.78
C LEU A 41 -8.62 49.63 -4.24
N SER A 42 -7.82 50.69 -4.37
CA SER A 42 -8.09 52.04 -3.86
C SER A 42 -8.76 52.96 -4.86
N LEU A 43 -8.81 52.56 -6.14
CA LEU A 43 -9.40 53.34 -7.22
C LEU A 43 -10.58 52.57 -7.82
N PRO A 44 -11.61 53.29 -8.27
CA PRO A 44 -12.76 52.67 -8.90
C PRO A 44 -12.36 51.94 -10.18
N VAL A 45 -13.03 50.83 -10.44
CA VAL A 45 -12.84 50.04 -11.67
C VAL A 45 -14.09 50.17 -12.53
N THR A 46 -13.91 50.55 -13.79
CA THR A 46 -14.97 50.57 -14.80
C THR A 46 -14.65 49.54 -15.88
N VAL A 47 -15.67 48.84 -16.34
CA VAL A 47 -15.59 47.95 -17.49
C VAL A 47 -16.59 48.48 -18.51
N GLU A 48 -16.10 48.77 -19.70
CA GLU A 48 -16.87 49.35 -20.79
C GLU A 48 -16.83 48.40 -21.99
N TRP A 49 -17.95 48.24 -22.69
CA TRP A 49 -18.01 47.42 -23.90
C TRP A 49 -18.96 48.01 -24.93
N GLU A 50 -18.74 47.65 -26.19
CA GLU A 50 -19.56 48.11 -27.33
C GLU A 50 -20.76 47.17 -27.56
N GLU A 51 -21.98 47.69 -27.53
CA GLU A 51 -23.17 46.95 -27.99
C GLU A 51 -23.25 46.94 -29.52
N GLY A 52 -24.02 46.00 -30.08
CA GLY A 52 -24.16 45.82 -31.53
C GLY A 52 -24.68 47.02 -32.33
N ASP A 53 -25.08 48.11 -31.67
CA ASP A 53 -25.45 49.39 -32.28
C ASP A 53 -24.33 50.45 -32.27
N GLY A 54 -23.15 50.10 -31.75
CA GLY A 54 -21.99 50.98 -31.60
C GLY A 54 -22.00 51.84 -30.34
N SER A 55 -22.97 51.66 -29.44
CA SER A 55 -23.01 52.35 -28.15
C SER A 55 -22.13 51.66 -27.12
N TRP A 56 -21.49 52.43 -26.22
CA TRP A 56 -20.68 51.87 -25.13
C TRP A 56 -21.49 51.82 -23.84
N ILE A 57 -21.57 50.64 -23.23
CA ILE A 57 -22.14 50.44 -21.90
C ILE A 57 -21.02 50.41 -20.89
N SER A 58 -21.19 51.15 -19.79
CA SER A 58 -20.26 51.20 -18.67
C SER A 58 -20.93 50.61 -17.43
N LEU A 59 -20.26 49.67 -16.76
CA LEU A 59 -20.68 49.26 -15.43
C LEU A 59 -20.39 50.38 -14.43
N ALA A 60 -21.28 50.51 -13.45
CA ALA A 60 -21.05 51.40 -12.33
C ALA A 60 -19.68 51.11 -11.70
N PRO A 61 -18.90 52.16 -11.37
CA PRO A 61 -17.57 51.99 -10.84
C PRO A 61 -17.61 51.12 -9.58
N LEU A 62 -16.80 50.06 -9.56
CA LEU A 62 -16.60 49.27 -8.35
C LEU A 62 -15.88 50.14 -7.33
N GLU A 63 -16.58 50.56 -6.28
CA GLU A 63 -16.05 51.43 -5.23
C GLU A 63 -14.77 50.85 -4.58
N PRO A 64 -13.86 51.72 -4.09
CA PRO A 64 -12.67 51.29 -3.37
C PRO A 64 -12.99 50.33 -2.22
N VAL A 65 -12.26 49.22 -2.17
CA VAL A 65 -12.50 48.15 -1.20
C VAL A 65 -11.61 48.36 0.03
N ASN A 66 -12.23 48.73 1.15
CA ASN A 66 -11.57 48.83 2.46
C ASN A 66 -11.86 47.63 3.38
N GLU A 67 -12.20 46.48 2.80
CA GLU A 67 -12.53 45.23 3.50
C GLU A 67 -11.64 44.07 3.08
N CYS A 68 -11.68 42.96 3.82
CA CYS A 68 -11.10 41.73 3.32
C CYS A 68 -11.94 41.17 2.17
N LEU A 69 -11.27 40.59 1.17
CA LEU A 69 -11.92 39.88 0.08
C LEU A 69 -11.71 38.39 0.25
N LEU A 70 -12.73 37.62 -0.06
CA LEU A 70 -12.71 36.17 -0.01
C LEU A 70 -12.95 35.63 -1.40
N PHE A 71 -12.04 34.80 -1.90
CA PHE A 71 -12.15 34.17 -3.21
C PHE A 71 -12.31 32.66 -3.05
N LYS A 72 -13.40 32.08 -3.56
CA LYS A 72 -13.55 30.62 -3.62
C LYS A 72 -12.73 30.09 -4.79
N LEU A 73 -11.82 29.16 -4.51
CA LEU A 73 -10.95 28.56 -5.50
C LEU A 73 -11.64 27.36 -6.13
N THR A 74 -11.51 27.25 -7.45
CA THR A 74 -12.02 26.14 -8.27
C THR A 74 -11.14 24.90 -8.18
N GLN A 75 -9.86 25.06 -7.81
CA GLN A 75 -8.88 23.98 -7.71
C GLN A 75 -7.95 24.19 -6.50
N CYS A 76 -7.35 23.11 -5.98
CA CYS A 76 -6.24 23.15 -5.02
C CYS A 76 -4.88 23.02 -5.72
N SER A 77 -4.66 23.74 -6.83
CA SER A 77 -3.43 23.64 -7.63
C SER A 77 -2.63 24.94 -7.61
N GLN A 78 -1.37 24.90 -8.07
CA GLN A 78 -0.53 26.10 -8.21
C GLN A 78 -1.11 27.15 -9.18
N ARG A 79 -2.10 26.78 -10.00
CA ARG A 79 -2.84 27.68 -10.91
C ARG A 79 -4.33 27.76 -10.56
N ALA A 80 -4.64 27.68 -9.26
CA ALA A 80 -6.01 27.78 -8.78
C ALA A 80 -6.63 29.13 -9.19
N GLU A 81 -7.67 29.07 -10.01
CA GLU A 81 -8.52 30.22 -10.31
C GLU A 81 -9.64 30.30 -9.28
N GLY A 82 -10.13 31.49 -8.98
CA GLY A 82 -11.20 31.66 -8.02
C GLY A 82 -11.92 32.98 -8.15
N ARG A 83 -13.07 33.06 -7.49
CA ARG A 83 -14.00 34.19 -7.63
C ARG A 83 -14.40 34.72 -6.28
N ARG A 84 -14.61 36.04 -6.23
CA ARG A 84 -15.04 36.70 -5.00
C ARG A 84 -16.38 36.13 -4.57
N VAL A 85 -16.47 35.72 -3.31
CA VAL A 85 -17.70 35.27 -2.66
C VAL A 85 -17.85 35.96 -1.31
N ARG A 86 -19.07 36.01 -0.78
CA ARG A 86 -19.33 36.65 0.52
C ARG A 86 -19.10 35.73 1.73
N ALA A 87 -19.18 34.43 1.52
CA ALA A 87 -19.32 33.46 2.59
C ALA A 87 -18.31 32.32 2.48
N LEU A 88 -17.91 31.79 3.64
CA LEU A 88 -17.15 30.54 3.73
C LEU A 88 -18.16 29.37 3.73
N THR A 89 -18.18 28.65 2.62
CA THR A 89 -18.84 27.35 2.48
C THR A 89 -17.76 26.25 2.49
N THR A 90 -17.92 25.16 1.73
CA THR A 90 -16.95 24.07 1.67
C THR A 90 -15.93 24.32 0.54
N GLY A 91 -14.77 23.66 0.64
CA GLY A 91 -13.70 23.76 -0.36
C GLY A 91 -12.60 24.74 0.05
N SER A 92 -11.86 25.23 -0.95
CA SER A 92 -10.66 26.03 -0.72
C SER A 92 -10.85 27.49 -1.10
N TYR A 93 -10.19 28.38 -0.36
CA TYR A 93 -10.38 29.83 -0.49
C TYR A 93 -9.04 30.56 -0.44
N LEU A 94 -8.98 31.70 -1.12
CA LEU A 94 -7.95 32.71 -0.91
C LEU A 94 -8.59 33.90 -0.17
N LEU A 95 -8.19 34.11 1.08
CA LEU A 95 -8.54 35.30 1.85
C LEU A 95 -7.48 36.38 1.62
N THR A 96 -7.88 37.52 1.08
CA THR A 96 -6.98 38.65 0.85
C THR A 96 -7.31 39.77 1.84
N VAL A 97 -6.32 40.24 2.60
CA VAL A 97 -6.51 41.26 3.63
C VAL A 97 -5.74 42.53 3.32
N PRO A 98 -6.32 43.70 3.62
CA PRO A 98 -5.69 44.98 3.35
C PRO A 98 -4.46 45.23 4.23
N PRO A 99 -3.58 46.17 3.82
CA PRO A 99 -2.42 46.58 4.61
C PRO A 99 -2.82 47.00 6.03
N GLY A 100 -2.07 46.55 7.04
CA GLY A 100 -2.29 46.91 8.44
C GLY A 100 -3.45 46.20 9.13
N ALA A 101 -4.20 45.33 8.46
CA ALA A 101 -5.20 44.48 9.11
C ALA A 101 -4.55 43.36 9.93
N GLU A 102 -5.10 43.03 11.10
CA GLU A 102 -4.72 41.86 11.90
C GLU A 102 -5.70 40.71 11.67
N VAL A 103 -5.20 39.48 11.47
CA VAL A 103 -6.05 38.30 11.26
C VAL A 103 -5.84 37.31 12.40
N LYS A 104 -6.95 36.83 12.96
CA LYS A 104 -6.97 35.75 13.96
C LYS A 104 -7.70 34.55 13.39
N PHE A 105 -6.95 33.46 13.26
CA PHE A 105 -7.46 32.16 12.83
C PHE A 105 -7.85 31.30 14.05
N PRO A 106 -8.72 30.31 13.87
CA PRO A 106 -8.98 29.30 14.90
C PRO A 106 -7.69 28.56 15.33
N PRO A 107 -7.58 28.11 16.59
CA PRO A 107 -6.35 27.49 17.12
C PRO A 107 -5.85 26.26 16.32
N ASP A 108 -6.78 25.46 15.80
CA ASP A 108 -6.49 24.23 15.07
C ASP A 108 -6.25 24.45 13.57
N PHE A 109 -6.15 25.72 13.15
CA PHE A 109 -6.03 26.09 11.75
C PHE A 109 -4.77 26.91 11.48
N SER A 110 -3.90 26.38 10.63
CA SER A 110 -2.69 27.07 10.17
C SER A 110 -2.79 27.36 8.67
N PRO A 111 -3.09 28.62 8.29
CA PRO A 111 -3.14 28.99 6.87
C PRO A 111 -1.74 28.98 6.24
N SER A 112 -1.70 28.84 4.92
CA SER A 112 -0.49 29.10 4.13
C SER A 112 -0.53 30.53 3.59
N ASP A 113 0.52 31.31 3.83
CA ASP A 113 0.67 32.66 3.27
C ASP A 113 0.91 32.59 1.76
N GLN A 114 0.28 33.48 1.00
CA GLN A 114 0.31 33.49 -0.47
C GLN A 114 0.71 34.86 -1.01
N PRO A 115 1.65 34.92 -1.97
CA PRO A 115 2.03 36.17 -2.60
C PRO A 115 0.87 36.74 -3.43
N LEU A 116 0.61 38.04 -3.28
CA LEU A 116 -0.39 38.76 -4.07
C LEU A 116 0.29 39.76 -5.02
N SER A 117 -0.34 40.03 -6.15
CA SER A 117 0.08 41.08 -7.08
C SER A 117 -0.23 42.49 -6.59
N LEU A 118 -1.08 42.61 -5.56
CA LEU A 118 -1.48 43.87 -4.96
C LEU A 118 -0.47 44.30 -3.88
N SER A 119 0.09 45.50 -4.03
CA SER A 119 1.09 46.03 -3.11
C SER A 119 0.52 46.19 -1.69
N GLY A 120 1.21 45.64 -0.69
CA GLY A 120 0.86 45.74 0.73
C GLY A 120 -0.29 44.85 1.21
N TRP A 121 -0.99 44.16 0.32
CA TRP A 121 -2.02 43.18 0.68
C TRP A 121 -1.39 41.83 1.02
N ARG A 122 -2.05 41.06 1.90
CA ARG A 122 -1.62 39.70 2.25
C ARG A 122 -2.67 38.68 1.86
N GLY A 123 -2.25 37.52 1.37
CA GLY A 123 -3.13 36.43 0.95
C GLY A 123 -2.96 35.23 1.88
N TYR A 124 -4.07 34.62 2.29
CA TYR A 124 -4.07 33.39 3.07
C TYR A 124 -4.83 32.31 2.33
N LEU A 125 -4.16 31.20 2.00
CA LEU A 125 -4.80 30.02 1.45
C LEU A 125 -5.47 29.25 2.58
N LEU A 126 -6.78 29.11 2.47
CA LEU A 126 -7.63 28.36 3.37
C LEU A 126 -8.03 27.05 2.70
N LEU A 127 -7.49 25.93 3.16
CA LEU A 127 -7.83 24.60 2.63
C LEU A 127 -8.93 23.97 3.49
N ASP A 128 -9.89 23.33 2.84
CA ASP A 128 -10.98 22.57 3.48
C ASP A 128 -11.76 23.39 4.52
N ALA A 129 -12.44 24.42 4.04
CA ALA A 129 -13.21 25.35 4.86
C ALA A 129 -14.41 24.71 5.58
N ALA A 130 -14.76 23.46 5.26
CA ALA A 130 -15.75 22.69 6.02
C ALA A 130 -15.35 22.56 7.50
N ARG A 131 -14.05 22.62 7.80
CA ARG A 131 -13.51 22.65 9.17
C ARG A 131 -13.93 23.88 9.98
N PHE A 132 -14.44 24.92 9.33
CA PHE A 132 -14.93 26.13 9.99
C PHE A 132 -16.42 26.09 10.38
N ALA A 133 -17.10 24.95 10.26
CA ALA A 133 -18.55 24.85 10.51
C ALA A 133 -19.03 25.46 11.85
N SER A 134 -18.16 25.50 12.87
CA SER A 134 -18.44 26.08 14.19
C SER A 134 -17.49 27.22 14.60
N SER A 135 -16.61 27.68 13.71
CA SER A 135 -15.61 28.70 14.01
C SER A 135 -15.65 29.86 13.02
N SER A 136 -14.96 30.94 13.36
CA SER A 136 -14.88 32.14 12.52
C SER A 136 -13.48 32.69 12.45
N ILE A 137 -13.09 33.20 11.27
CA ILE A 137 -11.88 33.99 11.10
C ILE A 137 -12.22 35.44 11.43
N GLN A 138 -11.46 36.06 12.32
CA GLN A 138 -11.63 37.46 12.68
C GLN A 138 -10.56 38.29 11.99
N VAL A 139 -10.99 39.29 11.21
CA VAL A 139 -10.11 40.28 10.57
C VAL A 139 -10.37 41.63 11.21
N LYS A 140 -9.37 42.18 11.91
CA LYS A 140 -9.41 43.54 12.45
C LYS A 140 -8.72 44.48 11.49
N LEU A 141 -9.49 45.33 10.83
CA LEU A 141 -9.01 46.31 9.85
C LEU A 141 -8.20 47.43 10.52
N ALA A 142 -7.41 48.15 9.72
CA ALA A 142 -6.56 49.25 10.20
C ALA A 142 -7.36 50.41 10.85
N ASN A 143 -8.62 50.59 10.43
CA ASN A 143 -9.54 51.56 11.03
C ASN A 143 -10.16 51.08 12.37
N GLY A 144 -9.79 49.89 12.85
CA GLY A 144 -10.31 49.28 14.07
C GLY A 144 -11.60 48.47 13.89
N ALA A 145 -12.24 48.51 12.72
CA ALA A 145 -13.43 47.69 12.44
C ALA A 145 -13.07 46.20 12.40
N ALA A 146 -13.98 45.34 12.87
CA ALA A 146 -13.79 43.90 12.85
C ALA A 146 -14.76 43.24 11.86
N GLN A 147 -14.22 42.40 10.99
CA GLN A 147 -14.96 41.53 10.07
C GLN A 147 -14.86 40.09 10.55
N TYR A 148 -15.95 39.35 10.43
CA TYR A 148 -16.03 37.95 10.85
C TYR A 148 -16.46 37.09 9.67
N LEU A 149 -15.55 36.23 9.22
CA LEU A 149 -15.86 35.22 8.22
C LEU A 149 -16.28 33.97 8.97
N ARG A 150 -17.60 33.74 9.06
CA ARG A 150 -18.18 32.58 9.73
C ARG A 150 -18.26 31.42 8.76
N GLY A 151 -17.81 30.24 9.18
CA GLY A 151 -18.19 29.01 8.48
C GLY A 151 -19.63 28.58 8.83
N GLY A 152 -20.09 27.50 8.22
CA GLY A 152 -21.44 26.99 8.45
C GLY A 152 -22.55 27.71 7.67
N CYS A 153 -22.20 28.49 6.65
CA CYS A 153 -23.16 29.03 5.70
C CYS A 153 -23.90 27.89 4.95
N PRO A 154 -25.13 28.13 4.47
CA PRO A 154 -25.85 27.21 3.61
C PRO A 154 -24.96 26.58 2.54
N TYR A 155 -24.90 25.25 2.53
CA TYR A 155 -24.12 24.50 1.55
C TYR A 155 -25.04 24.02 0.42
N PHE A 156 -24.63 24.31 -0.81
CA PHE A 156 -25.22 23.80 -2.04
C PHE A 156 -24.26 22.79 -2.66
N TYR A 157 -24.80 21.77 -3.32
CA TYR A 157 -24.01 20.75 -3.99
C TYR A 157 -24.78 20.13 -5.15
N LEU A 158 -24.04 19.57 -6.09
CA LEU A 158 -24.60 18.82 -7.21
C LEU A 158 -24.81 17.36 -6.80
N LYS A 159 -26.00 16.82 -7.07
CA LYS A 159 -26.36 15.44 -6.77
C LYS A 159 -26.77 14.73 -8.05
N GLY A 160 -26.12 13.61 -8.38
CA GLY A 160 -26.40 12.82 -9.57
C GLY A 160 -25.59 11.53 -9.59
N PHE A 161 -25.55 10.86 -10.75
CA PHE A 161 -24.69 9.70 -10.97
C PHE A 161 -23.26 10.17 -11.24
N GLU A 162 -22.45 10.21 -10.20
CA GLU A 162 -21.05 10.61 -10.26
C GLU A 162 -20.16 9.42 -10.63
N GLY A 163 -19.33 9.61 -11.66
CA GLY A 163 -18.32 8.65 -12.09
C GLY A 163 -17.06 8.71 -11.22
N SER A 164 -16.38 7.58 -11.07
CA SER A 164 -15.04 7.55 -10.47
C SER A 164 -14.02 8.10 -11.46
N ASP A 165 -13.43 9.26 -11.16
CA ASP A 165 -12.43 9.91 -12.01
C ASP A 165 -11.39 10.66 -11.17
N ALA A 166 -10.11 10.43 -11.47
CA ALA A 166 -8.99 11.08 -10.79
C ALA A 166 -8.88 12.59 -11.10
N LEU A 167 -9.59 13.10 -12.11
CA LEU A 167 -9.58 14.52 -12.49
C LEU A 167 -10.55 15.41 -11.69
N LEU A 168 -11.23 14.86 -10.67
CA LEU A 168 -12.18 15.59 -9.82
C LEU A 168 -11.62 16.93 -9.33
N GLU A 169 -10.39 16.94 -8.82
CA GLU A 169 -9.77 18.16 -8.27
C GLU A 169 -9.45 19.23 -9.32
N ARG A 170 -9.32 18.84 -10.59
CA ARG A 170 -8.93 19.73 -11.69
C ARG A 170 -10.12 20.25 -12.48
N TYR A 171 -11.10 19.41 -12.76
CA TYR A 171 -12.21 19.75 -13.66
C TYR A 171 -13.59 19.60 -13.02
N GLY A 172 -13.64 19.31 -11.72
CA GLY A 172 -14.89 19.02 -11.02
C GLY A 172 -15.43 17.61 -11.29
N PRO A 173 -16.49 17.21 -10.59
CA PRO A 173 -17.08 15.88 -10.68
C PRO A 173 -17.58 15.57 -12.09
N LEU A 174 -17.42 14.33 -12.51
CA LEU A 174 -17.96 13.81 -13.76
C LEU A 174 -19.32 13.19 -13.48
N PHE A 175 -20.39 13.80 -14.00
CA PHE A 175 -21.72 13.22 -13.99
C PHE A 175 -22.02 12.53 -15.31
N HIS A 176 -22.80 11.45 -15.25
CA HIS A 176 -23.17 10.67 -16.42
C HIS A 176 -24.62 10.19 -16.31
N SER A 177 -25.16 9.59 -17.38
CA SER A 177 -26.55 9.10 -17.51
C SER A 177 -27.65 10.16 -17.48
N GLU A 178 -27.67 11.03 -16.47
CA GLU A 178 -28.69 12.03 -16.20
C GLU A 178 -28.05 13.30 -15.63
N LEU A 179 -28.66 14.46 -15.89
CA LEU A 179 -28.19 15.74 -15.35
C LEU A 179 -28.20 15.73 -13.82
N PRO A 180 -27.14 16.24 -13.18
CA PRO A 180 -27.15 16.41 -11.74
C PRO A 180 -28.18 17.47 -11.36
N HIS A 181 -28.70 17.36 -10.15
CA HIS A 181 -29.59 18.35 -9.55
C HIS A 181 -28.80 19.21 -8.58
N LEU A 182 -29.15 20.49 -8.49
CA LEU A 182 -28.59 21.39 -7.50
C LEU A 182 -29.40 21.26 -6.20
N THR A 183 -28.77 20.76 -5.15
CA THR A 183 -29.40 20.41 -3.87
C THR A 183 -28.77 21.20 -2.72
N THR A 184 -29.50 21.34 -1.62
CA THR A 184 -29.00 21.90 -0.36
C THR A 184 -29.52 21.11 0.85
N GLY A 185 -28.91 21.31 2.01
CA GLY A 185 -29.32 20.66 3.27
C GLY A 185 -30.68 21.10 3.82
N SER A 186 -31.18 22.28 3.44
CA SER A 186 -32.48 22.80 3.87
C SER A 186 -33.11 23.66 2.78
N ALA A 187 -34.39 23.43 2.46
CA ALA A 187 -35.12 24.21 1.44
C ALA A 187 -35.11 25.72 1.72
N SER A 188 -35.15 26.12 3.00
CA SER A 188 -35.06 27.53 3.41
C SER A 188 -33.81 28.27 2.90
N ASN A 189 -32.75 27.54 2.54
CA ASN A 189 -31.53 28.14 2.02
C ASN A 189 -31.75 28.80 0.65
N TRP A 190 -32.71 28.32 -0.14
CA TRP A 190 -33.07 28.91 -1.43
C TRP A 190 -33.63 30.32 -1.31
N GLN A 191 -34.23 30.68 -0.17
CA GLN A 191 -34.75 32.03 0.07
C GLN A 191 -33.67 33.12 0.02
N GLN A 192 -32.40 32.74 0.17
CA GLN A 192 -31.27 33.67 0.09
C GLN A 192 -30.75 33.85 -1.34
N ILE A 193 -31.15 32.98 -2.27
CA ILE A 193 -30.65 32.93 -3.65
C ILE A 193 -31.65 33.62 -4.58
N GLY A 194 -31.20 34.68 -5.25
CA GLY A 194 -32.02 35.40 -6.24
C GLY A 194 -31.93 34.77 -7.63
N THR A 195 -30.73 34.41 -8.05
CA THR A 195 -30.44 33.94 -9.41
C THR A 195 -29.47 32.78 -9.40
N VAL A 196 -29.75 31.76 -10.20
CA VAL A 196 -28.80 30.68 -10.52
C VAL A 196 -28.41 30.83 -11.98
N VAL A 197 -27.11 30.99 -12.25
CA VAL A 197 -26.54 31.02 -13.59
C VAL A 197 -25.88 29.69 -13.88
N VAL A 198 -26.20 29.12 -15.05
CA VAL A 198 -25.65 27.85 -15.52
C VAL A 198 -25.06 28.09 -16.90
N GLY A 199 -23.87 27.54 -17.15
CA GLY A 199 -23.25 27.71 -18.46
C GLY A 199 -22.09 26.78 -18.69
N GLN A 200 -21.54 26.86 -19.89
CA GLN A 200 -20.43 26.04 -20.33
C GLN A 200 -19.07 26.67 -19.94
N GLU A 201 -18.14 25.84 -19.43
CA GLU A 201 -16.72 26.19 -19.24
C GLU A 201 -15.85 25.67 -20.41
N GLY A 202 -14.61 26.15 -20.47
CA GLY A 202 -13.58 25.67 -21.40
C GLY A 202 -13.02 26.74 -22.34
N PRO A 203 -12.10 26.40 -23.25
CA PRO A 203 -11.63 27.32 -24.29
C PRO A 203 -12.66 27.47 -25.42
N GLY A 204 -12.72 28.64 -26.07
CA GLY A 204 -13.60 28.90 -27.23
C GLY A 204 -14.54 30.09 -27.06
N ARG A 205 -15.24 30.46 -28.15
CA ARG A 205 -16.26 31.53 -28.22
C ARG A 205 -17.67 30.93 -28.24
N ASN A 206 -18.70 31.77 -28.05
CA ASN A 206 -20.12 31.37 -28.14
C ASN A 206 -20.53 30.27 -27.15
N LYS A 207 -20.04 30.36 -25.90
CA LYS A 207 -20.37 29.41 -24.84
C LYS A 207 -21.84 29.56 -24.44
N TRP A 208 -22.55 28.45 -24.40
CA TRP A 208 -23.94 28.44 -23.94
C TRP A 208 -24.03 28.84 -22.46
N ARG A 209 -25.00 29.70 -22.14
CA ARG A 209 -25.29 30.18 -20.77
C ARG A 209 -26.80 30.42 -20.65
N THR A 210 -27.34 30.23 -19.46
CA THR A 210 -28.71 30.57 -19.10
C THR A 210 -28.81 30.86 -17.60
N HIS A 211 -29.95 31.36 -17.15
CA HIS A 211 -30.21 31.60 -15.75
C HIS A 211 -31.66 31.26 -15.39
N PHE A 212 -31.90 31.00 -14.11
CA PHE A 212 -33.24 30.81 -13.56
C PHE A 212 -33.30 31.27 -12.11
N THR A 213 -34.51 31.53 -11.61
CA THR A 213 -34.78 31.78 -10.19
C THR A 213 -35.15 30.45 -9.53
N PRO A 214 -34.48 30.05 -8.44
CA PRO A 214 -34.76 28.79 -7.77
C PRO A 214 -36.12 28.82 -7.06
N ASP A 215 -36.81 27.68 -6.98
CA ASP A 215 -38.03 27.53 -6.17
C ASP A 215 -37.66 27.48 -4.67
N PRO A 216 -38.09 28.47 -3.86
CA PRO A 216 -37.71 28.55 -2.45
C PRO A 216 -38.24 27.39 -1.58
N GLU A 217 -39.27 26.67 -2.05
CA GLU A 217 -39.90 25.57 -1.30
C GLU A 217 -39.36 24.20 -1.72
N ALA A 218 -38.66 24.10 -2.85
CA ALA A 218 -38.11 22.84 -3.33
C ALA A 218 -36.83 22.46 -2.59
N SER A 219 -36.66 21.18 -2.25
CA SER A 219 -35.41 20.68 -1.66
C SER A 219 -34.26 20.59 -2.67
N SER A 220 -34.57 20.60 -3.96
CA SER A 220 -33.61 20.48 -5.06
C SER A 220 -34.14 21.17 -6.31
N GLN A 221 -33.23 21.78 -7.08
CA GLN A 221 -33.53 22.44 -8.35
C GLN A 221 -33.00 21.58 -9.49
N PRO A 222 -33.79 21.30 -10.54
CA PRO A 222 -33.26 20.70 -11.76
C PRO A 222 -32.35 21.70 -12.47
N LEU A 223 -31.29 21.21 -13.12
CA LEU A 223 -30.52 22.04 -14.04
C LEU A 223 -31.27 22.17 -15.39
N PRO A 224 -31.02 23.23 -16.17
CA PRO A 224 -31.69 23.44 -17.46
C PRO A 224 -31.48 22.27 -18.43
N GLN A 225 -32.56 21.78 -19.03
CA GLN A 225 -32.54 20.62 -19.94
C GLN A 225 -31.68 20.86 -21.19
N GLN A 226 -31.41 22.11 -21.56
CA GLN A 226 -30.53 22.45 -22.67
C GLN A 226 -29.10 21.87 -22.50
N ILE A 227 -28.67 21.58 -21.27
CA ILE A 227 -27.39 20.89 -21.03
C ILE A 227 -27.42 19.47 -21.63
N ASP A 228 -28.55 18.75 -21.54
CA ASP A 228 -28.72 17.45 -22.19
C ASP A 228 -28.69 17.56 -23.71
N GLU A 229 -29.21 18.64 -24.28
CA GLU A 229 -29.20 18.89 -25.72
C GLU A 229 -27.78 19.10 -26.25
N LEU A 230 -26.90 19.69 -25.42
CA LEU A 230 -25.46 19.81 -25.71
C LEU A 230 -24.73 18.46 -25.66
N GLY A 231 -25.27 17.45 -24.98
CA GLY A 231 -24.78 16.07 -24.98
C GLY A 231 -23.58 15.81 -24.05
N SER A 232 -22.48 16.54 -24.24
CA SER A 232 -21.32 16.48 -23.34
C SER A 232 -20.62 17.83 -23.21
N GLY A 233 -19.95 18.05 -22.07
CA GLY A 233 -19.15 19.25 -21.88
C GLY A 233 -18.76 19.50 -20.43
N TRP A 234 -18.13 20.66 -20.23
CA TRP A 234 -17.76 21.16 -18.91
C TRP A 234 -18.69 22.31 -18.61
N PHE A 235 -19.20 22.35 -17.40
CA PHE A 235 -20.26 23.26 -17.02
C PHE A 235 -19.97 23.88 -15.66
N PHE A 236 -20.58 25.02 -15.40
CA PHE A 236 -20.58 25.67 -14.11
C PHE A 236 -22.00 25.94 -13.65
N VAL A 237 -22.18 26.01 -12.33
CA VAL A 237 -23.39 26.52 -11.67
C VAL A 237 -22.97 27.57 -10.67
N ARG A 238 -23.56 28.75 -10.77
CA ARG A 238 -23.26 29.89 -9.90
C ARG A 238 -24.53 30.41 -9.28
N LEU A 239 -24.50 30.60 -7.98
CA LEU A 239 -25.63 31.03 -7.18
C LEU A 239 -25.34 32.45 -6.73
N TYR A 240 -26.25 33.37 -7.05
CA TYR A 240 -26.20 34.76 -6.66
C TYR A 240 -27.29 35.03 -5.63
N ASP A 241 -26.98 35.83 -4.62
CA ASP A 241 -27.96 36.25 -3.63
C ASP A 241 -28.95 37.29 -4.23
N SER A 242 -29.90 37.74 -3.42
CA SER A 242 -30.88 38.76 -3.84
C SER A 242 -30.29 40.16 -4.12
N ASN A 243 -29.02 40.39 -3.79
CA ASN A 243 -28.28 41.61 -4.10
C ASN A 243 -27.34 41.43 -5.30
N ASP A 244 -27.45 40.31 -6.03
CA ASP A 244 -26.58 39.95 -7.15
C ASP A 244 -25.11 39.71 -6.75
N ASP A 245 -24.86 39.41 -5.48
CA ASP A 245 -23.54 39.00 -5.02
C ASP A 245 -23.35 37.49 -5.19
N LEU A 246 -22.20 37.06 -5.74
CA LEU A 246 -21.89 35.64 -5.88
C LEU A 246 -21.80 34.96 -4.51
N PHE A 247 -22.71 34.00 -4.29
CA PHE A 247 -22.82 33.23 -3.08
C PHE A 247 -21.98 31.94 -3.17
N GLU A 248 -22.14 31.19 -4.25
CA GLU A 248 -21.54 29.87 -4.42
C GLU A 248 -21.26 29.56 -5.91
N SER A 249 -20.20 28.80 -6.18
CA SER A 249 -19.81 28.42 -7.54
C SER A 249 -19.32 26.97 -7.58
N HIS A 250 -19.95 26.18 -8.43
CA HIS A 250 -19.58 24.79 -8.73
C HIS A 250 -19.16 24.65 -10.19
N GLN A 251 -18.19 23.78 -10.44
CA GLN A 251 -17.85 23.29 -11.78
C GLN A 251 -18.11 21.79 -11.82
N PHE A 252 -18.51 21.28 -12.98
CA PHE A 252 -18.74 19.86 -13.19
C PHE A 252 -18.56 19.50 -14.66
N ARG A 253 -18.40 18.23 -14.94
CA ARG A 253 -18.41 17.65 -16.28
C ARG A 253 -19.64 16.78 -16.43
N TYR A 254 -20.19 16.73 -17.64
CA TYR A 254 -21.36 15.92 -17.91
C TYR A 254 -21.24 15.21 -19.25
N VAL A 255 -21.63 13.93 -19.28
CA VAL A 255 -21.71 13.11 -20.50
C VAL A 255 -23.03 12.32 -20.47
N ARG A 256 -24.02 12.77 -21.24
CA ARG A 256 -25.37 12.19 -21.28
C ARG A 256 -25.40 10.70 -21.60
N ASP A 257 -24.65 10.33 -22.63
CA ASP A 257 -24.70 9.02 -23.28
C ASP A 257 -23.74 7.99 -22.64
N LEU A 258 -23.01 8.38 -21.58
CA LEU A 258 -22.22 7.47 -20.75
C LEU A 258 -23.11 6.92 -19.63
N LYS A 259 -23.38 5.61 -19.62
CA LYS A 259 -24.23 4.98 -18.60
C LYS A 259 -23.50 4.52 -17.36
N GLY A 260 -22.22 4.25 -17.51
CA GLY A 260 -21.38 3.80 -16.43
C GLY A 260 -20.03 3.34 -16.92
N VAL A 261 -19.15 3.08 -15.97
CA VAL A 261 -17.82 2.52 -16.20
C VAL A 261 -17.71 1.27 -15.34
N SER A 262 -17.47 0.13 -15.98
CA SER A 262 -17.28 -1.14 -15.27
C SER A 262 -15.88 -1.68 -15.53
N LEU A 263 -15.26 -2.21 -14.48
CA LEU A 263 -13.96 -2.85 -14.53
C LEU A 263 -14.13 -4.37 -14.39
N ASP A 264 -13.32 -5.13 -15.13
CA ASP A 264 -13.17 -6.57 -14.98
C ASP A 264 -11.67 -6.94 -14.91
N PRO A 265 -11.16 -7.45 -13.78
CA PRO A 265 -11.89 -7.66 -12.53
C PRO A 265 -12.36 -6.34 -11.90
N ALA A 266 -13.48 -6.41 -11.16
CA ALA A 266 -14.08 -5.24 -10.51
C ALA A 266 -13.16 -4.54 -9.50
N ASP A 267 -12.29 -5.31 -8.85
CA ASP A 267 -11.22 -4.80 -7.98
C ASP A 267 -9.86 -5.28 -8.50
N PRO A 268 -9.12 -4.43 -9.23
CA PRO A 268 -7.80 -4.78 -9.76
C PRO A 268 -6.67 -4.65 -8.74
N LEU A 269 -6.96 -4.27 -7.49
CA LEU A 269 -5.94 -4.00 -6.47
C LEU A 269 -5.07 -5.22 -6.17
N LEU A 270 -5.67 -6.41 -6.15
CA LEU A 270 -5.05 -7.65 -5.68
C LEU A 270 -4.61 -8.54 -6.85
N PRO A 271 -3.32 -8.94 -6.91
CA PRO A 271 -2.86 -9.88 -7.91
C PRO A 271 -3.32 -11.30 -7.60
N GLY A 272 -3.41 -12.12 -8.64
CA GLY A 272 -3.54 -13.57 -8.50
C GLY A 272 -2.19 -14.26 -8.26
N PRO A 273 -2.17 -15.60 -8.18
CA PRO A 273 -0.92 -16.37 -8.00
C PRO A 273 0.14 -16.10 -9.08
N ASP A 274 -0.31 -15.80 -10.31
CA ASP A 274 0.54 -15.52 -11.47
C ASP A 274 0.75 -14.01 -11.73
N GLY A 275 0.41 -13.16 -10.75
CA GLY A 275 0.44 -11.71 -10.86
C GLY A 275 -0.91 -11.08 -11.19
N HIS A 276 -0.89 -9.81 -11.53
CA HIS A 276 -2.07 -9.06 -11.97
C HIS A 276 -2.53 -9.56 -13.33
N LYS A 277 -3.84 -9.64 -13.49
CA LYS A 277 -4.45 -9.87 -14.80
C LYS A 277 -4.63 -8.53 -15.52
N PRO A 278 -4.68 -8.52 -16.87
CA PRO A 278 -5.15 -7.37 -17.61
C PRO A 278 -6.53 -6.95 -17.11
N VAL A 279 -6.75 -5.64 -17.01
CA VAL A 279 -8.05 -5.07 -16.61
C VAL A 279 -8.80 -4.66 -17.86
N SER A 280 -10.04 -5.13 -18.00
CA SER A 280 -10.95 -4.68 -19.05
C SER A 280 -11.84 -3.60 -18.48
N ILE A 281 -11.81 -2.42 -19.10
CA ILE A 281 -12.68 -1.29 -18.80
C ILE A 281 -13.75 -1.25 -19.88
N LEU A 282 -15.02 -1.35 -19.49
CA LEU A 282 -16.14 -1.14 -20.39
C LEU A 282 -16.79 0.21 -20.07
N LEU A 283 -16.80 1.10 -21.06
CA LEU A 283 -17.54 2.35 -21.02
C LEU A 283 -18.93 2.08 -21.60
N GLN A 284 -19.91 1.89 -20.72
CA GLN A 284 -21.27 1.55 -21.13
C GLN A 284 -21.89 2.71 -21.89
N ARG A 285 -22.28 2.45 -23.14
CA ARG A 285 -22.80 3.45 -24.07
C ARG A 285 -24.31 3.35 -24.21
N GLU A 286 -24.96 4.50 -24.20
CA GLU A 286 -26.22 4.74 -24.89
C GLU A 286 -25.98 5.70 -26.07
N GLY A 287 -26.79 5.65 -27.13
CA GLY A 287 -26.72 6.68 -28.19
C GLY A 287 -25.36 6.81 -28.89
N ASP A 288 -24.90 8.07 -29.06
CA ASP A 288 -23.76 8.46 -29.90
C ASP A 288 -22.52 8.85 -29.07
N LEU A 289 -22.16 7.97 -28.13
CA LEU A 289 -20.91 8.11 -27.37
C LEU A 289 -19.69 7.76 -28.24
N ARG A 290 -18.76 8.70 -28.33
CA ARG A 290 -17.45 8.55 -28.97
C ARG A 290 -16.35 8.68 -27.92
N VAL A 291 -15.38 7.79 -27.98
CA VAL A 291 -14.27 7.71 -27.01
C VAL A 291 -12.95 7.69 -27.76
N ARG A 292 -11.97 8.44 -27.25
CA ARG A 292 -10.62 8.52 -27.78
C ARG A 292 -9.61 8.30 -26.65
N LEU A 293 -8.57 7.51 -26.90
CA LEU A 293 -7.44 7.43 -25.98
C LEU A 293 -6.53 8.64 -26.19
N GLU A 294 -6.04 9.19 -25.09
CA GLU A 294 -5.05 10.27 -25.12
C GLU A 294 -3.64 9.74 -25.38
N ASP A 295 -2.68 10.64 -25.62
CA ASP A 295 -1.27 10.29 -25.85
C ASP A 295 -0.69 9.42 -24.73
N GLY A 296 0.21 8.48 -25.07
CA GLY A 296 0.78 7.52 -24.14
C GLY A 296 0.01 6.20 -24.01
N ALA A 297 -1.03 6.00 -24.82
CA ALA A 297 -1.86 4.79 -24.84
C ALA A 297 -1.28 3.62 -25.69
N GLU A 298 0.02 3.59 -25.98
CA GLU A 298 0.65 2.60 -26.89
C GLU A 298 0.44 1.14 -26.46
N HIS A 299 0.25 0.92 -25.15
CA HIS A 299 0.05 -0.40 -24.55
C HIS A 299 -1.43 -0.76 -24.34
N LEU A 300 -2.35 0.15 -24.65
CA LEU A 300 -3.78 -0.06 -24.45
C LEU A 300 -4.42 -0.59 -25.73
N LEU A 301 -5.31 -1.56 -25.59
CA LEU A 301 -6.11 -2.07 -26.71
C LEU A 301 -7.54 -1.58 -26.54
N MET A 302 -8.06 -0.86 -27.53
CA MET A 302 -9.47 -0.46 -27.56
C MET A 302 -10.20 -1.24 -28.64
N GLU A 303 -11.27 -1.91 -28.22
CA GLU A 303 -12.19 -2.64 -29.08
C GLU A 303 -13.59 -2.02 -28.98
N SER A 304 -14.32 -2.00 -30.09
CA SER A 304 -15.73 -1.61 -30.07
C SER A 304 -16.58 -2.84 -29.78
N SER A 305 -17.55 -2.72 -28.88
CA SER A 305 -18.58 -3.73 -28.63
C SER A 305 -19.98 -3.11 -28.69
N ASP A 306 -21.02 -3.96 -28.71
CA ASP A 306 -22.41 -3.51 -28.73
C ASP A 306 -22.77 -2.67 -27.48
N GLU A 307 -22.19 -3.03 -26.33
CA GLU A 307 -22.40 -2.33 -25.05
C GLU A 307 -21.60 -1.02 -24.93
N GLY A 308 -20.59 -0.82 -25.79
CA GLY A 308 -19.70 0.34 -25.78
C GLY A 308 -18.22 -0.02 -26.00
N PRO A 309 -17.31 0.97 -25.99
CA PRO A 309 -15.89 0.71 -26.15
C PRO A 309 -15.32 -0.01 -24.92
N ARG A 310 -14.52 -1.04 -25.20
CA ARG A 310 -13.78 -1.84 -24.21
C ARG A 310 -12.29 -1.54 -24.34
N ILE A 311 -11.67 -1.15 -23.23
CA ILE A 311 -10.24 -0.85 -23.16
C ILE A 311 -9.58 -1.93 -22.30
N THR A 312 -8.59 -2.63 -22.84
CA THR A 312 -7.78 -3.60 -22.10
C THR A 312 -6.47 -2.94 -21.65
N VAL A 313 -6.25 -2.92 -20.33
CA VAL A 313 -5.07 -2.34 -19.67
C VAL A 313 -4.17 -3.47 -19.18
N PRO A 314 -2.97 -3.67 -19.75
CA PRO A 314 -2.05 -4.70 -19.28
C PRO A 314 -1.52 -4.38 -17.86
N PRO A 315 -1.04 -5.38 -17.12
CA PRO A 315 -0.45 -5.21 -15.78
C PRO A 315 0.95 -4.61 -15.89
N LEU A 316 1.03 -3.31 -16.15
CA LEU A 316 2.28 -2.56 -16.20
C LEU A 316 2.33 -1.53 -15.06
N LEU A 317 3.51 -1.34 -14.47
CA LEU A 317 3.72 -0.48 -13.29
C LEU A 317 3.43 1.00 -13.58
N GLU A 318 3.79 1.43 -14.79
CA GLU A 318 3.62 2.79 -15.31
C GLU A 318 2.16 3.11 -15.65
N LEU A 319 1.32 2.10 -15.92
CA LEU A 319 -0.10 2.25 -16.23
C LEU A 319 -0.94 2.26 -14.96
N LYS A 320 -0.84 3.38 -14.22
CA LYS A 320 -1.63 3.65 -13.01
C LYS A 320 -2.99 4.25 -13.31
N GLU A 321 -3.12 4.87 -14.47
CA GLU A 321 -4.27 5.67 -14.89
C GLU A 321 -4.49 5.48 -16.39
N VAL A 322 -5.75 5.55 -16.81
CA VAL A 322 -6.13 5.58 -18.22
C VAL A 322 -6.75 6.94 -18.52
N HIS A 323 -6.05 7.73 -19.31
CA HIS A 323 -6.53 9.02 -19.80
C HIS A 323 -7.27 8.83 -21.12
N LEU A 324 -8.49 9.31 -21.16
CA LEU A 324 -9.35 9.23 -22.33
C LEU A 324 -10.19 10.50 -22.46
N SER A 325 -10.69 10.72 -23.65
CA SER A 325 -11.61 11.80 -23.95
C SER A 325 -12.92 11.25 -24.48
N VAL A 326 -14.02 11.79 -23.95
CA VAL A 326 -15.37 11.35 -24.26
C VAL A 326 -16.16 12.49 -24.89
N VAL A 327 -16.85 12.19 -25.97
CA VAL A 327 -17.75 13.12 -26.68
C VAL A 327 -19.10 12.44 -26.89
N CYS A 328 -20.18 13.17 -26.65
CA CYS A 328 -21.54 12.73 -26.93
C CYS A 328 -22.17 13.65 -27.97
N GLY A 329 -22.58 13.10 -29.13
CA GLY A 329 -23.21 13.88 -30.19
C GLY A 329 -22.36 15.07 -30.65
N ASN A 330 -22.93 16.28 -30.62
CA ASN A 330 -22.26 17.54 -30.95
C ASN A 330 -21.62 18.24 -29.73
N GLY A 331 -21.56 17.55 -28.60
CA GLY A 331 -20.99 18.07 -27.37
C GLY A 331 -19.48 18.29 -27.44
N TRP A 332 -18.99 18.89 -26.37
CA TRP A 332 -17.56 19.15 -26.19
C TRP A 332 -16.86 17.92 -25.62
N GLU A 333 -15.57 17.84 -25.91
CA GLU A 333 -14.70 16.78 -25.41
C GLU A 333 -14.51 16.90 -23.89
N VAL A 334 -14.81 15.80 -23.21
CA VAL A 334 -14.71 15.67 -21.76
C VAL A 334 -13.53 14.74 -21.44
N PRO A 335 -12.45 15.24 -20.82
CA PRO A 335 -11.37 14.38 -20.38
C PRO A 335 -11.87 13.55 -19.19
N VAL A 336 -11.45 12.30 -19.14
CA VAL A 336 -11.75 11.33 -18.08
C VAL A 336 -10.44 10.62 -17.74
N CYS A 337 -10.14 10.49 -16.45
CA CYS A 337 -9.01 9.70 -15.98
C CYS A 337 -9.50 8.57 -15.08
N LEU A 338 -9.36 7.34 -15.54
CA LEU A 338 -9.75 6.17 -14.79
C LEU A 338 -8.55 5.60 -14.04
N PRO A 339 -8.51 5.66 -12.70
CA PRO A 339 -7.41 5.10 -11.93
C PRO A 339 -7.46 3.57 -11.92
N ILE A 340 -6.33 2.93 -12.25
CA ILE A 340 -6.14 1.48 -12.22
C ILE A 340 -5.28 1.14 -11.01
N GLN A 341 -5.96 0.82 -9.91
CA GLN A 341 -5.31 0.50 -8.64
C GLN A 341 -4.69 -0.90 -8.73
N ARG A 342 -3.37 -1.00 -8.56
CA ARG A 342 -2.63 -2.28 -8.47
C ARG A 342 -1.60 -2.19 -7.37
N LEU A 343 -1.49 -3.24 -6.57
CA LEU A 343 -0.42 -3.36 -5.59
C LEU A 343 0.83 -3.98 -6.24
N TRP A 344 1.98 -3.35 -6.01
CA TRP A 344 3.29 -3.80 -6.49
C TRP A 344 4.28 -3.89 -5.33
N TRP A 345 5.26 -4.78 -5.43
CA TRP A 345 6.32 -4.87 -4.44
C TRP A 345 7.68 -5.15 -5.06
N ARG A 346 8.73 -4.91 -4.28
CA ARG A 346 10.11 -5.27 -4.63
C ARG A 346 10.90 -5.62 -3.40
N LEU A 347 11.97 -6.38 -3.60
CA LEU A 347 12.89 -6.78 -2.53
C LEU A 347 14.12 -5.87 -2.51
N GLU A 348 14.22 -5.00 -1.52
CA GLU A 348 15.39 -4.14 -1.30
C GLU A 348 16.51 -4.94 -0.63
N GLN A 349 17.61 -5.14 -1.36
CA GLN A 349 18.87 -5.73 -0.89
C GLN A 349 20.03 -4.84 -1.35
N GLY A 350 20.95 -4.50 -0.44
CA GLY A 350 22.00 -3.51 -0.70
C GLY A 350 22.79 -3.75 -1.99
N GLY A 351 22.76 -2.78 -2.92
CA GLY A 351 23.66 -2.70 -4.07
C GLY A 351 23.04 -2.81 -5.47
N GLY A 352 21.72 -3.03 -5.60
CA GLY A 352 21.02 -3.00 -6.89
C GLY A 352 19.67 -2.29 -6.81
N SER A 353 19.13 -1.84 -7.96
CA SER A 353 17.74 -1.38 -8.07
C SER A 353 16.85 -2.59 -8.37
N PRO A 354 16.21 -3.23 -7.37
CA PRO A 354 15.30 -4.34 -7.64
C PRO A 354 14.11 -3.89 -8.48
N GLU A 355 13.72 -4.73 -9.44
CA GLU A 355 12.53 -4.51 -10.27
C GLU A 355 11.25 -4.71 -9.45
N TRP A 356 10.25 -3.88 -9.71
CA TRP A 356 8.91 -4.05 -9.14
C TRP A 356 8.23 -5.27 -9.76
N THR A 357 7.54 -6.03 -8.92
CA THR A 357 6.84 -7.26 -9.28
C THR A 357 5.46 -7.26 -8.64
N ASP A 358 4.55 -7.99 -9.28
CA ASP A 358 3.22 -8.34 -8.80
C ASP A 358 3.12 -9.85 -8.47
N ARG A 359 4.24 -10.55 -8.55
CA ARG A 359 4.39 -11.98 -8.25
C ARG A 359 5.22 -12.21 -6.99
N PRO A 360 4.96 -13.31 -6.26
CA PRO A 360 5.72 -13.65 -5.07
C PRO A 360 7.21 -13.77 -5.38
N VAL A 361 8.04 -13.11 -4.58
CA VAL A 361 9.49 -13.21 -4.73
C VAL A 361 9.95 -14.56 -4.17
N THR A 362 10.79 -15.28 -4.92
CA THR A 362 11.34 -16.55 -4.44
C THR A 362 12.63 -16.31 -3.67
N MET A 363 12.75 -16.84 -2.45
CA MET A 363 13.96 -16.73 -1.63
C MET A 363 14.21 -17.99 -0.79
N THR A 364 15.47 -18.39 -0.60
CA THR A 364 15.83 -19.55 0.24
C THR A 364 15.59 -19.28 1.72
N GLN A 365 15.35 -20.34 2.50
CA GLN A 365 15.14 -20.22 3.95
C GLN A 365 16.37 -19.69 4.67
N SER A 366 17.57 -20.02 4.16
CA SER A 366 18.86 -19.51 4.65
C SER A 366 18.94 -17.99 4.54
N LEU A 367 18.59 -17.43 3.39
CA LEU A 367 18.55 -15.98 3.15
C LEU A 367 17.51 -15.29 4.04
N LEU A 368 16.33 -15.88 4.22
CA LEU A 368 15.31 -15.37 5.16
C LEU A 368 15.84 -15.25 6.59
N ARG A 369 16.59 -16.25 7.07
CA ARG A 369 17.19 -16.23 8.41
C ARG A 369 18.31 -15.20 8.56
N SER A 370 19.01 -14.88 7.48
CA SER A 370 20.12 -13.91 7.46
C SER A 370 19.72 -12.51 6.97
N ALA A 371 18.44 -12.28 6.67
CA ALA A 371 17.90 -11.08 6.02
C ALA A 371 17.82 -9.84 6.94
N ARG A 372 18.92 -9.46 7.60
CA ARG A 372 18.95 -8.33 8.55
C ARG A 372 18.69 -6.98 7.88
N ASP A 373 19.20 -6.79 6.67
CA ASP A 373 19.10 -5.54 5.92
C ASP A 373 18.17 -5.65 4.70
N VAL A 374 17.31 -6.68 4.66
CA VAL A 374 16.40 -6.91 3.53
C VAL A 374 15.00 -6.46 3.88
N ARG A 375 14.38 -5.72 2.96
CA ARG A 375 13.01 -5.21 3.12
C ARG A 375 12.19 -5.52 1.88
N ILE A 376 10.90 -5.78 2.08
CA ILE A 376 9.93 -5.74 0.98
C ILE A 376 9.33 -4.34 0.99
N LEU A 377 9.50 -3.61 -0.11
CA LEU A 377 8.86 -2.32 -0.34
C LEU A 377 7.58 -2.54 -1.12
N LEU A 378 6.50 -1.94 -0.67
CA LEU A 378 5.16 -2.00 -1.25
C LEU A 378 4.81 -0.63 -1.82
N GLN A 379 4.40 -0.60 -3.08
CA GLN A 379 3.79 0.58 -3.68
C GLN A 379 2.27 0.46 -3.50
N ILE A 380 1.72 1.32 -2.65
CA ILE A 380 0.28 1.35 -2.36
C ILE A 380 -0.34 2.43 -3.24
N PRO A 381 -1.32 2.10 -4.09
CA PRO A 381 -1.94 3.09 -4.94
C PRO A 381 -2.84 4.03 -4.11
N GLU A 382 -3.07 5.25 -4.60
CA GLU A 382 -3.63 6.34 -3.79
C GLU A 382 -5.01 6.02 -3.19
N GLY A 383 -5.87 5.33 -3.94
CA GLY A 383 -7.20 4.90 -3.50
C GLY A 383 -7.19 3.76 -2.48
N ALA A 384 -6.02 3.22 -2.13
CA ALA A 384 -5.84 2.13 -1.18
C ALA A 384 -5.05 2.55 0.10
N ARG A 385 -4.88 3.87 0.30
CA ARG A 385 -4.15 4.41 1.46
C ARG A 385 -4.91 4.27 2.78
N ASP A 386 -6.22 4.06 2.76
CA ASP A 386 -7.08 3.80 3.91
C ASP A 386 -6.99 2.35 4.43
N LEU A 387 -6.46 1.42 3.62
CA LEU A 387 -6.41 -0.01 3.96
C LEU A 387 -5.51 -0.30 5.16
N GLU A 388 -5.87 -1.29 5.98
CA GLU A 388 -4.98 -1.84 6.99
C GLU A 388 -4.15 -2.98 6.40
N LEU A 389 -2.83 -2.95 6.61
CA LEU A 389 -1.89 -3.92 6.07
C LEU A 389 -1.17 -4.65 7.20
N LYS A 390 -1.16 -5.98 7.14
CA LYS A 390 -0.36 -6.83 8.03
C LYS A 390 0.43 -7.85 7.24
N ALA A 391 1.64 -8.20 7.67
CA ALA A 391 2.48 -9.18 7.01
C ALA A 391 2.99 -10.26 7.99
N GLY A 392 3.31 -11.44 7.49
CA GLY A 392 3.66 -12.60 8.34
C GLY A 392 3.44 -13.95 7.67
N PHE A 393 3.61 -15.02 8.44
CA PHE A 393 3.43 -16.41 7.96
C PHE A 393 2.05 -16.98 8.29
N ASP A 394 1.37 -16.42 9.28
CA ASP A 394 -0.04 -16.64 9.58
C ASP A 394 -0.72 -15.32 9.99
N GLU A 395 -2.03 -15.22 9.78
CA GLU A 395 -2.78 -13.97 10.00
C GLU A 395 -2.82 -13.58 11.49
N ALA A 396 -2.80 -14.57 12.39
CA ALA A 396 -2.93 -14.33 13.82
C ALA A 396 -1.65 -13.70 14.42
N SER A 397 -0.48 -14.06 13.88
CA SER A 397 0.82 -13.51 14.28
C SER A 397 1.31 -12.38 13.39
N ALA A 398 0.50 -11.91 12.44
CA ALA A 398 0.91 -10.92 11.45
C ALA A 398 1.20 -9.54 12.07
N LEU A 399 2.31 -8.93 11.67
CA LEU A 399 2.74 -7.62 12.14
C LEU A 399 2.16 -6.51 11.25
N ALA A 400 1.83 -5.37 11.83
CA ALA A 400 1.39 -4.21 11.06
C ALA A 400 2.51 -3.69 10.15
N VAL A 401 2.18 -3.35 8.91
CA VAL A 401 3.17 -2.83 7.95
C VAL A 401 3.39 -1.34 8.19
N THR A 402 4.65 -0.91 8.22
CA THR A 402 5.02 0.51 8.42
C THR A 402 4.83 1.29 7.12
N ARG A 403 4.25 2.49 7.19
CA ARG A 403 3.95 3.34 6.03
C ARG A 403 4.68 4.67 6.10
N ALA A 404 5.22 5.13 4.97
CA ALA A 404 5.81 6.45 4.82
C ALA A 404 5.68 6.92 3.36
N GLY A 405 5.11 8.11 3.14
CA GLY A 405 5.16 8.77 1.83
C GLY A 405 4.54 8.01 0.65
N GLY A 406 3.45 7.25 0.87
CA GLY A 406 2.79 6.43 -0.16
C GLY A 406 3.42 5.05 -0.40
N GLU A 407 4.55 4.78 0.24
CA GLU A 407 5.18 3.46 0.26
C GLU A 407 4.96 2.79 1.63
N ALA A 408 5.06 1.47 1.65
CA ALA A 408 5.09 0.70 2.88
C ALA A 408 6.24 -0.30 2.88
N ALA A 409 6.77 -0.61 4.05
CA ALA A 409 7.95 -1.45 4.19
C ALA A 409 7.71 -2.60 5.18
N ILE A 410 8.19 -3.78 4.81
CA ILE A 410 8.23 -4.98 5.65
C ILE A 410 9.68 -5.36 5.84
N ALA A 411 10.21 -5.21 7.06
CA ALA A 411 11.57 -5.64 7.37
C ALA A 411 11.59 -7.16 7.59
N LEU A 412 12.40 -7.88 6.82
CA LEU A 412 12.49 -9.34 6.96
C LEU A 412 13.21 -9.77 8.25
N ALA A 413 14.01 -8.88 8.83
CA ALA A 413 14.65 -9.07 10.12
C ALA A 413 13.64 -9.40 11.24
N ASP A 414 12.43 -8.83 11.19
CA ASP A 414 11.37 -9.05 12.18
C ASP A 414 10.86 -10.50 12.19
N TYR A 415 11.12 -11.25 11.12
CA TYR A 415 10.65 -12.62 10.90
C TYR A 415 11.75 -13.68 11.05
N ALA A 416 13.02 -13.29 11.18
CA ALA A 416 14.18 -14.20 11.14
C ALA A 416 14.17 -15.27 12.26
N GLY A 417 13.48 -15.01 13.38
CA GLY A 417 13.33 -15.92 14.51
C GLY A 417 12.06 -16.78 14.49
N HIS A 418 11.23 -16.69 13.45
CA HIS A 418 9.91 -17.32 13.46
C HIS A 418 10.02 -18.87 13.40
N PRO A 419 9.27 -19.63 14.23
CA PRO A 419 9.36 -21.09 14.28
C PRO A 419 9.09 -21.80 12.94
N VAL A 420 8.28 -21.19 12.07
CA VAL A 420 7.97 -21.73 10.73
C VAL A 420 9.23 -21.92 9.88
N LEU A 421 10.25 -21.08 10.08
CA LEU A 421 11.52 -21.17 9.36
C LEU A 421 12.28 -22.48 9.66
N GLY A 422 11.92 -23.19 10.74
CA GLY A 422 12.49 -24.49 11.10
C GLY A 422 11.71 -25.71 10.57
N ARG A 423 10.62 -25.49 9.84
CA ARG A 423 9.78 -26.54 9.27
C ARG A 423 10.27 -26.96 7.88
N LEU A 424 10.00 -28.22 7.53
CA LEU A 424 10.40 -28.84 6.26
C LEU A 424 9.26 -28.76 5.25
N GLU A 425 8.80 -27.55 5.00
CA GLU A 425 7.70 -27.25 4.09
C GLU A 425 8.02 -25.99 3.27
N GLU A 426 7.23 -25.75 2.22
CA GLU A 426 7.23 -24.45 1.56
C GLU A 426 6.80 -23.38 2.57
N ILE A 427 7.58 -22.30 2.66
CA ILE A 427 7.27 -21.19 3.55
C ILE A 427 6.70 -20.04 2.72
N ARG A 428 5.57 -19.50 3.16
CA ARG A 428 4.91 -18.36 2.53
C ARG A 428 4.83 -17.20 3.52
N LEU A 429 5.41 -16.06 3.15
CA LEU A 429 5.15 -14.78 3.80
C LEU A 429 4.05 -14.06 3.02
N SER A 430 2.91 -13.84 3.67
CA SER A 430 1.73 -13.21 3.08
C SER A 430 1.53 -11.78 3.59
N LEU A 431 0.85 -10.97 2.79
CA LEU A 431 0.27 -9.68 3.15
C LEU A 431 -1.25 -9.86 3.29
N TRP A 432 -1.79 -9.56 4.46
CA TRP A 432 -3.22 -9.48 4.72
C TRP A 432 -3.69 -8.04 4.63
N ILE A 433 -4.79 -7.85 3.91
CA ILE A 433 -5.35 -6.55 3.59
C ILE A 433 -6.74 -6.49 4.19
N ARG A 434 -7.01 -5.45 4.98
CA ARG A 434 -8.32 -5.20 5.57
C ARG A 434 -8.82 -3.80 5.24
N LYS A 435 -10.14 -3.67 5.17
CA LYS A 435 -10.86 -2.40 5.05
C LYS A 435 -11.96 -2.39 6.11
N ASP A 436 -11.97 -1.35 6.95
CA ASP A 436 -12.93 -1.21 8.05
C ASP A 436 -13.01 -2.47 8.93
N GLY A 437 -11.84 -3.06 9.25
CA GLY A 437 -11.71 -4.29 10.04
C GLY A 437 -12.05 -5.60 9.31
N THR A 438 -12.59 -5.56 8.08
CA THR A 438 -12.95 -6.74 7.29
C THR A 438 -11.82 -7.16 6.36
N ARG A 439 -11.52 -8.46 6.28
CA ARG A 439 -10.49 -9.00 5.36
C ARG A 439 -10.96 -8.90 3.91
N VAL A 440 -10.19 -8.16 3.11
CA VAL A 440 -10.42 -7.96 1.67
C VAL A 440 -9.55 -8.91 0.85
N GLY A 441 -8.35 -9.26 1.33
CA GLY A 441 -7.45 -10.11 0.57
C GLY A 441 -6.26 -10.68 1.34
N GLU A 442 -5.60 -11.64 0.70
CA GLU A 442 -4.28 -12.16 1.09
C GLU A 442 -3.42 -12.28 -0.17
N ILE A 443 -2.20 -11.73 -0.11
CA ILE A 443 -1.23 -11.77 -1.20
C ILE A 443 0.04 -12.47 -0.72
N PRO A 444 0.49 -13.57 -1.35
CA PRO A 444 1.82 -14.10 -1.10
C PRO A 444 2.87 -13.11 -1.62
N LEU A 445 3.65 -12.50 -0.72
CA LEU A 445 4.73 -11.59 -1.10
C LEU A 445 6.03 -12.34 -1.39
N LEU A 446 6.27 -13.40 -0.62
CA LEU A 446 7.50 -14.18 -0.68
C LEU A 446 7.22 -15.66 -0.50
N LEU A 447 7.86 -16.47 -1.35
CA LEU A 447 7.84 -17.93 -1.27
C LEU A 447 9.26 -18.44 -1.03
N SER A 448 9.37 -19.39 -0.11
CA SER A 448 10.57 -20.17 0.12
C SER A 448 10.29 -21.62 -0.23
N PRO A 449 10.57 -22.06 -1.47
CA PRO A 449 10.32 -23.43 -1.87
C PRO A 449 11.22 -24.37 -1.08
N LEU A 450 10.68 -25.52 -0.72
CA LEU A 450 11.46 -26.56 -0.07
C LEU A 450 12.52 -27.08 -1.04
N ARG A 451 13.79 -26.92 -0.70
CA ARG A 451 14.92 -27.50 -1.44
C ARG A 451 15.74 -28.38 -0.52
N LEU A 452 15.74 -29.67 -0.83
CA LEU A 452 16.45 -30.69 -0.08
C LEU A 452 17.58 -31.23 -0.94
N ALA A 453 18.77 -31.44 -0.36
CA ALA A 453 19.85 -32.16 -1.02
C ALA A 453 20.14 -33.47 -0.27
N CYS A 454 20.18 -34.60 -0.97
CA CYS A 454 20.60 -35.87 -0.38
C CYS A 454 22.02 -35.75 0.17
N ARG A 455 22.22 -36.14 1.42
CA ARG A 455 23.55 -36.05 2.06
C ARG A 455 24.61 -36.94 1.41
N PHE A 456 24.21 -38.06 0.81
CA PHE A 456 25.12 -39.07 0.27
C PHE A 456 25.60 -38.73 -1.15
N CYS A 457 24.70 -38.25 -2.02
CA CYS A 457 25.02 -37.97 -3.42
C CYS A 457 24.82 -36.51 -3.86
N GLN A 458 24.28 -35.65 -2.98
CA GLN A 458 23.95 -34.24 -3.25
C GLN A 458 22.86 -34.01 -4.31
N GLU A 459 22.12 -35.05 -4.71
CA GLU A 459 20.95 -34.92 -5.58
C GLU A 459 19.87 -34.06 -4.92
N ARG A 460 19.18 -33.22 -5.71
CA ARG A 460 18.26 -32.19 -5.23
C ARG A 460 16.81 -32.60 -5.42
N PHE A 461 15.99 -32.31 -4.41
CA PHE A 461 14.58 -32.65 -4.36
C PHE A 461 13.75 -31.45 -3.92
N GLU A 462 12.58 -31.30 -4.52
CA GLU A 462 11.60 -30.24 -4.19
C GLU A 462 10.56 -30.71 -3.16
N SER A 463 10.61 -31.99 -2.79
CA SER A 463 9.72 -32.58 -1.80
C SER A 463 10.42 -33.64 -0.96
N TRP A 464 9.94 -33.82 0.26
CA TRP A 464 10.41 -34.89 1.13
C TRP A 464 10.12 -36.27 0.52
N GLU A 465 8.95 -36.47 -0.09
CA GLU A 465 8.60 -37.74 -0.74
C GLU A 465 9.57 -38.12 -1.87
N GLY A 466 10.05 -37.11 -2.61
CA GLY A 466 11.08 -37.31 -3.64
C GLY A 466 12.40 -37.78 -3.03
N LEU A 467 12.87 -37.07 -2.00
CA LEU A 467 14.11 -37.42 -1.29
C LEU A 467 14.00 -38.79 -0.62
N GLU A 468 12.89 -39.10 0.06
CA GLU A 468 12.70 -40.37 0.74
C GLU A 468 12.73 -41.54 -0.24
N ARG A 469 12.04 -41.40 -1.38
CA ARG A 469 12.05 -42.41 -2.45
C ARG A 469 13.46 -42.65 -2.97
N HIS A 470 14.23 -41.58 -3.16
CA HIS A 470 15.63 -41.67 -3.55
C HIS A 470 16.51 -42.36 -2.50
N LEU A 471 16.42 -41.95 -1.22
CA LEU A 471 17.19 -42.57 -0.13
C LEU A 471 16.92 -44.07 -0.02
N ARG A 472 15.64 -44.47 -0.13
CA ARG A 472 15.23 -45.89 -0.09
C ARG A 472 15.75 -46.68 -1.28
N LYS A 473 15.79 -46.08 -2.47
CA LYS A 473 16.15 -46.76 -3.71
C LYS A 473 17.66 -46.84 -3.92
N ASP A 474 18.36 -45.73 -3.72
CA ASP A 474 19.73 -45.55 -4.20
C ASP A 474 20.77 -45.61 -3.07
N HIS A 475 20.38 -45.44 -1.79
CA HIS A 475 21.32 -45.41 -0.67
C HIS A 475 21.08 -46.44 0.44
N LEU A 476 19.85 -46.95 0.58
CA LEU A 476 19.51 -47.91 1.64
C LEU A 476 20.32 -49.21 1.52
N CYS A 477 20.61 -49.67 0.30
CA CYS A 477 21.40 -50.88 0.07
C CYS A 477 22.92 -50.64 0.10
N GLU A 478 23.39 -49.48 -0.34
CA GLU A 478 24.82 -49.18 -0.51
C GLU A 478 25.48 -48.61 0.77
N HIS A 479 24.73 -47.88 1.59
CA HIS A 479 25.24 -47.21 2.80
C HIS A 479 24.68 -47.80 4.11
N ASN A 480 24.22 -49.05 4.10
CA ASN A 480 23.53 -49.67 5.23
C ASN A 480 24.37 -49.62 6.54
N ALA A 481 25.69 -49.84 6.46
CA ALA A 481 26.58 -49.75 7.62
C ALA A 481 26.67 -48.32 8.22
N ASP A 482 26.76 -47.30 7.36
CA ASP A 482 26.81 -45.90 7.77
C ASP A 482 25.46 -45.43 8.35
N MET A 483 24.36 -45.93 7.78
CA MET A 483 22.99 -45.70 8.28
C MET A 483 22.84 -46.29 9.69
N LEU A 484 23.25 -47.55 9.89
CA LEU A 484 23.18 -48.21 11.21
C LEU A 484 23.98 -47.45 12.27
N GLY A 485 25.16 -46.92 11.93
CA GLY A 485 25.97 -46.09 12.83
C GLY A 485 25.34 -44.73 13.17
N LEU A 486 24.51 -44.16 12.29
CA LEU A 486 23.82 -42.88 12.52
C LEU A 486 22.56 -42.99 13.40
N PHE A 487 21.95 -44.18 13.46
CA PHE A 487 20.68 -44.43 14.14
C PHE A 487 20.75 -45.38 15.33
N SER A 488 21.90 -45.99 15.58
CA SER A 488 22.10 -46.83 16.77
C SER A 488 23.30 -46.37 17.58
N ARG A 489 23.21 -46.48 18.91
CA ARG A 489 24.37 -46.36 19.81
C ARG A 489 24.67 -47.72 20.44
N ASP A 490 25.94 -48.04 20.62
CA ASP A 490 26.33 -49.19 21.44
C ASP A 490 25.95 -48.90 22.90
N VAL A 491 25.34 -49.89 23.55
CA VAL A 491 24.90 -49.76 24.94
C VAL A 491 26.08 -50.09 25.85
N PRO A 492 26.51 -49.18 26.73
CA PRO A 492 27.66 -49.42 27.60
C PRO A 492 27.40 -50.60 28.56
N TYR A 493 28.47 -51.30 28.96
CA TYR A 493 28.36 -52.49 29.81
C TYR A 493 27.52 -52.26 31.08
N THR A 494 27.62 -51.10 31.71
CA THR A 494 26.85 -50.77 32.92
C THR A 494 25.35 -50.76 32.71
N GLU A 495 24.89 -50.30 31.54
CA GLU A 495 23.49 -50.29 31.14
C GLU A 495 23.05 -51.71 30.77
N LEU A 496 23.88 -52.46 30.03
CA LEU A 496 23.64 -53.89 29.74
C LEU A 496 23.54 -54.74 31.00
N ALA A 497 24.40 -54.49 31.99
CA ALA A 497 24.45 -55.25 33.24
C ALA A 497 23.16 -55.08 34.04
N LEU A 498 22.61 -53.86 34.08
CA LEU A 498 21.31 -53.59 34.69
C LEU A 498 20.17 -54.31 33.95
N HIS A 499 20.17 -54.28 32.62
CA HIS A 499 19.12 -54.91 31.81
C HIS A 499 19.17 -56.44 31.82
N GLN A 500 20.36 -57.03 31.95
CA GLN A 500 20.57 -58.49 31.87
C GLN A 500 20.73 -59.15 33.24
N GLY A 501 20.62 -58.40 34.35
CA GLY A 501 20.79 -58.93 35.70
C GLY A 501 22.22 -59.40 36.00
N LEU A 502 23.21 -58.79 35.34
CA LEU A 502 24.63 -59.11 35.52
C LEU A 502 25.24 -58.24 36.63
N PRO A 503 26.42 -58.62 37.18
CA PRO A 503 27.11 -57.79 38.15
C PRO A 503 27.41 -56.40 37.58
N VAL A 504 26.91 -55.36 38.26
CA VAL A 504 27.19 -53.96 37.89
C VAL A 504 28.59 -53.59 38.38
N GLN A 505 29.59 -54.04 37.62
CA GLN A 505 30.99 -53.71 37.81
C GLN A 505 31.45 -52.76 36.70
N LEU A 506 32.36 -51.85 37.01
CA LEU A 506 33.06 -51.06 36.01
C LEU A 506 34.42 -51.68 35.78
N TYR A 507 34.72 -52.01 34.53
CA TYR A 507 36.04 -52.49 34.15
C TYR A 507 36.85 -51.30 33.64
N TYR A 508 37.93 -50.98 34.35
CA TYR A 508 38.86 -49.92 33.95
C TYR A 508 40.17 -50.52 33.46
N ARG A 509 40.66 -50.07 32.31
CA ARG A 509 42.01 -50.36 31.84
C ARG A 509 42.95 -49.25 32.32
N CYS A 510 44.02 -49.64 32.99
CA CYS A 510 45.13 -48.73 33.25
C CYS A 510 45.75 -48.29 31.92
N LYS A 511 46.01 -47.00 31.74
CA LYS A 511 46.70 -46.45 30.55
C LYS A 511 48.08 -45.90 30.89
N TYR A 512 48.70 -46.43 31.94
CA TYR A 512 50.06 -46.05 32.31
C TYR A 512 51.05 -46.42 31.19
N ARG A 513 51.87 -45.45 30.78
CA ARG A 513 53.00 -45.62 29.86
C ARG A 513 54.24 -45.08 30.55
N GLY A 514 55.10 -45.95 31.05
CA GLY A 514 56.37 -45.55 31.64
C GLY A 514 57.40 -45.13 30.60
N ASP A 515 58.41 -44.36 31.02
CA ASP A 515 59.48 -43.82 30.15
C ASP A 515 60.28 -44.88 29.39
N ASN A 516 60.28 -46.14 29.86
CA ASN A 516 61.00 -47.26 29.27
C ASN A 516 60.10 -48.22 28.46
N SER A 517 58.99 -47.73 27.90
CA SER A 517 58.04 -48.55 27.10
C SER A 517 57.34 -49.68 27.86
N GLN A 518 57.34 -49.64 29.19
CA GLN A 518 56.49 -50.53 30.00
C GLN A 518 55.08 -49.95 30.05
N GLU A 519 54.15 -50.60 29.35
CA GLU A 519 52.72 -50.27 29.39
C GLU A 519 52.03 -51.18 30.41
N CYS A 520 51.19 -50.60 31.26
CA CYS A 520 50.36 -51.37 32.18
C CYS A 520 49.00 -51.65 31.53
N ASP A 521 48.75 -52.88 31.07
CA ASP A 521 47.42 -53.29 30.58
C ASP A 521 46.57 -53.96 31.68
N LYS A 522 46.83 -53.61 32.95
CA LYS A 522 46.07 -54.20 34.07
C LYS A 522 44.64 -53.66 34.02
N ILE A 523 43.68 -54.57 34.11
CA ILE A 523 42.26 -54.24 34.16
C ILE A 523 41.77 -54.40 35.59
N ILE A 524 41.09 -53.37 36.08
CA ILE A 524 40.61 -53.27 37.46
C ILE A 524 39.07 -53.37 37.41
N PRO A 525 38.48 -54.48 37.89
CA PRO A 525 37.05 -54.55 38.10
C PRO A 525 36.69 -53.81 39.39
N VAL A 526 35.82 -52.81 39.28
CA VAL A 526 35.34 -52.03 40.42
C VAL A 526 33.86 -52.33 40.63
N CYS A 527 33.54 -52.95 41.78
CA CYS A 527 32.15 -53.10 42.22
C CYS A 527 31.53 -51.72 42.52
N ARG A 528 30.27 -51.50 42.15
CA ARG A 528 29.55 -50.22 42.36
C ARG A 528 29.52 -49.72 43.81
N GLU A 529 29.69 -50.63 44.77
CA GLU A 529 29.74 -50.35 46.21
C GLU A 529 31.09 -49.79 46.68
N HIS A 530 32.14 -49.94 45.87
CA HIS A 530 33.48 -49.44 46.15
C HIS A 530 33.72 -48.17 45.33
N ASN A 531 34.41 -47.20 45.93
CA ASN A 531 34.80 -45.99 45.21
C ASN A 531 35.86 -46.38 44.15
N PRO A 532 35.62 -46.14 42.84
CA PRO A 532 36.59 -46.45 41.79
C PRO A 532 37.96 -45.84 42.03
N THR A 533 38.00 -44.67 42.66
CA THR A 533 39.24 -43.98 43.02
C THR A 533 40.06 -44.77 44.04
N THR A 534 39.44 -45.54 44.95
CA THR A 534 40.16 -46.28 46.00
C THR A 534 40.86 -47.51 45.45
N GLU A 535 40.16 -48.36 44.68
CA GLU A 535 40.75 -49.53 44.01
C GLU A 535 41.81 -49.11 43.01
N PHE A 536 41.55 -47.99 42.32
CA PHE A 536 42.49 -47.38 41.41
C PHE A 536 43.75 -46.88 42.12
N SER A 537 43.61 -46.05 43.16
CA SER A 537 44.77 -45.50 43.88
C SER A 537 45.57 -46.63 44.53
N HIS A 538 44.94 -47.71 44.95
CA HIS A 538 45.64 -48.89 45.43
C HIS A 538 46.47 -49.57 44.32
N HIS A 539 45.91 -49.76 43.13
CA HIS A 539 46.68 -50.24 41.97
C HIS A 539 47.83 -49.29 41.60
N TRP A 540 47.56 -47.99 41.55
CA TRP A 540 48.54 -46.98 41.12
C TRP A 540 49.69 -46.83 42.13
N GLN A 541 49.37 -46.79 43.42
CA GLN A 541 50.37 -46.73 44.50
C GLN A 541 51.17 -48.02 44.66
N SER A 542 50.67 -49.16 44.19
CA SER A 542 51.41 -50.44 44.27
C SER A 542 52.27 -50.69 43.04
N GLU A 543 51.81 -50.30 41.84
CA GLU A 543 52.44 -50.71 40.58
C GLU A 543 53.10 -49.53 39.83
N HIS A 544 52.70 -48.28 40.10
CA HIS A 544 53.13 -47.06 39.39
C HIS A 544 53.67 -45.97 40.33
N VAL A 545 54.45 -46.38 41.35
CA VAL A 545 54.98 -45.49 42.40
C VAL A 545 55.80 -44.33 41.80
N GLY A 546 55.38 -43.10 42.07
CA GLY A 546 56.13 -41.89 41.72
C GLY A 546 55.61 -41.13 40.50
N ASP A 547 54.61 -41.65 39.77
CA ASP A 547 53.93 -40.91 38.69
C ASP A 547 52.64 -40.25 39.20
N PRO A 548 52.45 -38.92 39.03
CA PRO A 548 51.25 -38.23 39.49
C PRO A 548 50.06 -38.28 38.52
N GLN A 549 50.20 -38.82 37.30
CA GLN A 549 49.14 -38.77 36.28
C GLN A 549 48.36 -40.08 36.13
N GLU A 550 47.36 -40.24 36.99
CA GLU A 550 46.36 -41.29 36.93
C GLU A 550 45.57 -41.25 35.61
N ARG A 551 45.75 -42.26 34.72
CA ARG A 551 45.01 -42.36 33.45
C ARG A 551 44.28 -43.69 33.32
N MET A 552 42.97 -43.63 33.10
CA MET A 552 42.10 -44.80 32.93
C MET A 552 41.15 -44.66 31.75
N GLU A 553 40.74 -45.80 31.21
CA GLU A 553 39.67 -45.91 30.24
C GLU A 553 38.67 -46.98 30.70
N VAL A 554 37.38 -46.68 30.59
CA VAL A 554 36.31 -47.67 30.79
C VAL A 554 36.28 -48.59 29.58
N LEU A 555 36.33 -49.90 29.80
CA LEU A 555 36.22 -50.87 28.71
C LEU A 555 34.84 -50.80 28.04
N SER A 556 34.83 -50.98 26.72
CA SER A 556 33.60 -51.19 25.94
C SER A 556 32.91 -52.50 26.32
N ALA A 557 31.63 -52.64 25.98
CA ALA A 557 30.88 -53.88 26.22
C ALA A 557 31.50 -55.07 25.45
N GLU A 558 32.04 -54.81 24.26
CA GLU A 558 32.79 -55.73 23.42
C GLU A 558 34.04 -56.24 24.13
N GLU A 559 34.87 -55.33 24.67
CA GLU A 559 36.08 -55.70 25.39
C GLU A 559 35.76 -56.47 26.67
N VAL A 560 34.66 -56.12 27.37
CA VAL A 560 34.20 -56.87 28.54
C VAL A 560 33.75 -58.28 28.15
N LYS A 561 33.00 -58.41 27.04
CA LYS A 561 32.58 -59.70 26.49
C LYS A 561 33.79 -60.58 26.17
N GLU A 562 34.73 -60.05 25.42
CA GLU A 562 35.89 -60.79 24.94
C GLU A 562 36.79 -61.28 26.09
N ARG A 563 37.03 -60.42 27.10
CA ARG A 563 38.03 -60.69 28.14
C ARG A 563 37.47 -61.29 29.43
N PHE A 564 36.21 -61.02 29.79
CA PHE A 564 35.66 -61.39 31.10
C PHE A 564 34.36 -62.16 31.04
N MET A 565 33.49 -61.87 30.07
CA MET A 565 32.15 -62.44 30.00
C MET A 565 31.77 -62.85 28.57
N PRO A 566 32.29 -63.99 28.05
CA PRO A 566 32.03 -64.41 26.67
C PRO A 566 30.54 -64.54 26.31
N GLU A 567 29.71 -64.83 27.32
CA GLU A 567 28.25 -64.95 27.21
C GLU A 567 27.50 -63.60 27.19
N LEU A 568 28.20 -62.47 27.37
CA LEU A 568 27.59 -61.14 27.36
C LEU A 568 26.94 -60.86 26.00
N ARG A 569 25.66 -60.52 26.02
CA ARG A 569 24.91 -60.16 24.81
C ARG A 569 24.97 -58.66 24.61
N ILE A 570 25.77 -58.21 23.65
CA ILE A 570 25.91 -56.78 23.37
C ILE A 570 24.66 -56.31 22.65
N GLN A 571 24.11 -55.19 23.11
CA GLN A 571 22.94 -54.56 22.51
C GLN A 571 23.30 -53.18 21.94
N ARG A 572 22.58 -52.82 20.89
CA ARG A 572 22.51 -51.48 20.32
C ARG A 572 21.15 -50.90 20.62
N GLN A 573 21.11 -49.62 20.96
CA GLN A 573 19.87 -48.90 21.17
C GLN A 573 19.57 -48.04 19.94
N CYS A 574 18.35 -48.16 19.40
CA CYS A 574 17.85 -47.26 18.39
C CYS A 574 17.69 -45.86 18.99
N GLN A 575 18.33 -44.85 18.40
CA GLN A 575 18.26 -43.46 18.84
C GLN A 575 16.90 -42.79 18.52
N ILE A 576 15.99 -43.49 17.82
CA ILE A 576 14.69 -42.95 17.38
C ILE A 576 13.57 -43.35 18.36
N CYS A 577 13.53 -44.63 18.73
CA CYS A 577 12.45 -45.21 19.54
C CYS A 577 12.95 -45.84 20.85
N GLU A 578 14.25 -45.73 21.13
CA GLU A 578 14.92 -46.29 22.31
C GLU A 578 14.87 -47.82 22.43
N GLN A 579 14.35 -48.51 21.42
CA GLN A 579 14.29 -49.97 21.38
C GLN A 579 15.70 -50.57 21.31
N LEU A 580 15.91 -51.65 22.07
CA LEU A 580 17.17 -52.39 22.15
C LEU A 580 17.18 -53.55 21.16
N PHE A 581 18.31 -53.71 20.47
CA PHE A 581 18.56 -54.77 19.48
C PHE A 581 19.85 -55.47 19.81
N TYR A 582 19.92 -56.78 19.63
CA TYR A 582 21.18 -57.50 19.82
C TYR A 582 22.11 -57.30 18.61
N THR A 583 23.39 -57.10 18.88
CA THR A 583 24.42 -56.85 17.84
C THR A 583 24.64 -58.04 16.90
N ASP A 584 24.38 -59.26 17.36
CA ASP A 584 24.40 -60.50 16.58
C ASP A 584 23.18 -60.68 15.68
N LYS A 585 22.19 -59.77 15.78
CA LYS A 585 20.97 -59.74 14.97
C LYS A 585 20.85 -58.45 14.18
N THR A 586 21.88 -58.13 13.39
CA THR A 586 21.90 -56.94 12.54
C THR A 586 20.68 -56.87 11.62
N GLU A 587 20.20 -58.01 11.10
CA GLU A 587 18.99 -58.10 10.27
C GLU A 587 17.70 -57.61 10.98
N GLU A 588 17.58 -57.79 12.31
CA GLU A 588 16.42 -57.30 13.06
C GLU A 588 16.44 -55.77 13.19
N LEU A 589 17.64 -55.21 13.36
CA LEU A 589 17.87 -53.77 13.41
C LEU A 589 17.67 -53.12 12.03
N GLU A 590 18.15 -53.76 10.96
CA GLU A 590 17.92 -53.36 9.57
C GLU A 590 16.43 -53.38 9.20
N ARG A 591 15.72 -54.46 9.57
CA ARG A 591 14.27 -54.56 9.38
C ARG A 591 13.53 -53.50 10.19
N HIS A 592 13.99 -53.21 11.41
CA HIS A 592 13.41 -52.13 12.21
C HIS A 592 13.54 -50.78 11.51
N PHE A 593 14.72 -50.45 10.95
CA PHE A 593 14.90 -49.20 10.21
C PHE A 593 14.16 -49.17 8.86
N SER A 594 13.95 -50.32 8.22
CA SER A 594 13.13 -50.40 6.99
C SER A 594 11.64 -50.10 7.23
N CYS A 595 11.15 -50.34 8.44
CA CYS A 595 9.75 -50.18 8.84
C CYS A 595 9.49 -48.92 9.69
N ALA A 596 10.52 -48.29 10.25
CA ALA A 596 10.37 -47.14 11.11
C ALA A 596 9.92 -45.90 10.32
N VAL A 597 8.85 -45.24 10.78
CA VAL A 597 8.48 -43.90 10.30
C VAL A 597 9.58 -42.94 10.72
N ILE A 598 10.27 -42.34 9.74
CA ILE A 598 11.35 -41.38 9.98
C ILE A 598 10.72 -40.12 10.60
N SER A 599 10.92 -39.93 11.90
CA SER A 599 10.47 -38.72 12.62
C SER A 599 11.23 -37.48 12.16
N ASP A 600 10.68 -36.28 12.35
CA ASP A 600 11.30 -35.01 11.91
C ASP A 600 12.73 -34.79 12.42
N ALA A 601 13.05 -35.30 13.61
CA ALA A 601 14.39 -35.25 14.19
C ALA A 601 15.41 -36.09 13.38
N VAL A 602 14.94 -37.19 12.80
CA VAL A 602 15.73 -38.13 12.00
C VAL A 602 15.85 -37.62 10.56
N ARG A 603 14.80 -36.99 10.03
CA ARG A 603 14.80 -36.33 8.71
C ARG A 603 16.01 -35.41 8.56
N ARG A 604 16.26 -34.54 9.54
CA ARG A 604 17.38 -33.58 9.54
C ARG A 604 18.78 -34.19 9.44
N LYS A 605 18.96 -35.50 9.69
CA LYS A 605 20.27 -36.17 9.55
C LYS A 605 20.60 -36.57 8.10
N PHE A 606 19.59 -36.62 7.20
CA PHE A 606 19.70 -37.19 5.86
C PHE A 606 19.90 -36.20 4.71
N PHE A 607 19.78 -34.91 4.98
CA PHE A 607 19.86 -33.89 3.93
C PHE A 607 20.45 -32.59 4.43
N HIS A 608 20.81 -31.75 3.47
CA HIS A 608 21.04 -30.33 3.68
C HIS A 608 19.82 -29.56 3.17
N VAL A 609 19.28 -28.65 4.00
CA VAL A 609 18.37 -27.61 3.52
C VAL A 609 19.23 -26.63 2.74
N LEU A 610 18.91 -26.43 1.46
CA LEU A 610 19.65 -25.53 0.58
C LEU A 610 19.20 -24.07 0.73
#